data_AF-A0A9D8TXE5-F1
#
_entry.id   AF-A0A9D8TXE5-F1
#
_cell.length_a   1.000
_cell.length_b   1.000
_cell.length_c   1.000
_cell.angle_alpha   90.00
_cell.angle_beta   90.00
_cell.angle_gamma   90.00
#
_symmetry.space_group_name_H-M   'P 1'
#
loop_
_entity.id
_entity.type
_entity.pdbx_description
1 polymer ?
#
loop_
_entity_poly.entity_id
_entity_poly.type
_entity_poly.pdbx_seq_one_letter_code
_entity_poly.pdbx_strand_id
1 'polypeptide(L)'
;MSKTELGVVAAPAVMMFAVFALPAQSDNDTEPSSMPFDSVGAMLLDMDRERSVAEMEAYASLPRLEARDSDYQCKTEDLNQRLQQVYNGLQARIAAIDLQEVKKLEREMEARQERNKRVALLSAAVKRNEERREAQQAATRLRMTIKTLKKQAADAEIANDAAMTMAVEAALRAAEAALEPAN
;
A
#
# COMPACT_ATOMS: atom_id res chain seq x y z
N MET A 1 34.80 -31.77 8.22
CA MET A 1 34.23 -31.24 6.97
C MET A 1 33.11 -30.30 7.39
N SER A 2 33.34 -28.99 7.53
CA SER A 2 33.43 -27.99 6.44
C SER A 2 32.18 -28.07 5.56
N LYS A 3 31.32 -27.06 5.46
CA LYS A 3 31.53 -25.69 4.92
C LYS A 3 30.27 -24.88 5.28
N THR A 4 30.38 -23.75 5.98
CA THR A 4 30.30 -22.40 5.40
C THR A 4 29.18 -22.21 4.39
N GLU A 5 28.12 -21.47 4.74
CA GLU A 5 27.55 -20.45 3.85
C GLU A 5 27.25 -19.18 4.65
N LEU A 6 28.18 -18.26 4.48
CA LEU A 6 28.15 -16.84 4.80
C LEU A 6 27.48 -16.10 3.63
N GLY A 7 26.82 -14.96 3.92
CA GLY A 7 26.37 -13.98 2.93
C GLY A 7 24.99 -14.33 2.36
N VAL A 8 24.04 -13.41 2.26
CA VAL A 8 24.19 -12.08 1.68
C VAL A 8 23.24 -11.10 2.37
N VAL A 9 23.84 -10.06 2.96
CA VAL A 9 23.20 -8.76 3.12
C VAL A 9 23.39 -8.02 1.80
N ALA A 10 22.31 -7.72 1.10
CA ALA A 10 22.26 -6.67 0.10
C ALA A 10 20.84 -6.09 0.09
N ALA A 11 20.78 -4.80 0.37
CA ALA A 11 19.59 -3.97 0.42
C ALA A 11 19.13 -3.60 -1.02
N PRO A 12 18.21 -2.63 -1.19
CA PRO A 12 16.89 -2.77 -1.81
C PRO A 12 16.89 -2.39 -3.30
N ALA A 13 16.33 -3.24 -4.15
CA ALA A 13 16.05 -2.88 -5.53
C ALA A 13 14.70 -2.15 -5.62
N VAL A 14 14.82 -0.82 -5.74
CA VAL A 14 13.85 0.14 -6.28
C VAL A 14 12.92 -0.53 -7.31
N MET A 15 11.65 -0.72 -6.95
CA MET A 15 10.59 -1.03 -7.92
C MET A 15 9.63 0.15 -8.02
N MET A 16 9.67 0.78 -9.21
CA MET A 16 8.55 1.41 -9.92
C MET A 16 8.08 2.81 -9.46
N PHE A 17 8.77 3.83 -9.95
CA PHE A 17 8.21 5.17 -10.18
C PHE A 17 7.94 5.35 -11.68
N ALA A 18 6.68 5.21 -12.12
CA ALA A 18 6.17 5.77 -13.36
C ALA A 18 4.64 5.63 -13.36
N VAL A 19 3.90 6.72 -13.14
CA VAL A 19 2.71 7.19 -13.89
C VAL A 19 2.23 8.48 -13.21
N PHE A 20 2.73 9.62 -13.69
CA PHE A 20 2.05 10.91 -13.60
C PHE A 20 2.35 11.65 -14.91
N ALA A 21 1.63 11.27 -15.96
CA ALA A 21 1.61 11.98 -17.24
C ALA A 21 0.44 12.96 -17.21
N LEU A 22 0.75 14.26 -17.06
CA LEU A 22 -0.15 15.38 -17.34
C LEU A 22 -0.23 15.59 -18.87
N PRO A 23 -1.39 15.91 -19.45
CA PRO A 23 -1.46 16.36 -20.83
C PRO A 23 -1.13 17.85 -20.88
N ALA A 24 0.10 18.19 -21.29
CA ALA A 24 0.43 19.54 -21.75
C ALA A 24 0.16 19.60 -23.26
N GLN A 25 -1.00 20.13 -23.65
CA GLN A 25 -1.22 20.60 -25.01
C GLN A 25 -0.37 21.86 -25.21
N SER A 26 0.55 21.83 -26.17
CA SER A 26 1.29 23.01 -26.62
C SER A 26 1.73 22.78 -28.06
N ASP A 27 0.84 23.07 -28.99
CA ASP A 27 1.22 23.46 -30.35
C ASP A 27 1.88 24.84 -30.27
N ASN A 28 3.13 24.95 -30.73
CA ASN A 28 3.65 26.19 -31.30
C ASN A 28 4.91 25.90 -32.12
N ASP A 29 4.70 25.76 -33.42
CA ASP A 29 5.73 25.93 -34.44
C ASP A 29 6.30 27.35 -34.34
N THR A 30 7.59 27.48 -34.08
CA THR A 30 8.33 28.72 -34.36
C THR A 30 9.78 28.37 -34.67
N GLU A 31 10.11 28.28 -35.96
CA GLU A 31 11.50 28.29 -36.42
C GLU A 31 12.09 29.70 -36.25
N PRO A 32 13.26 29.89 -35.61
CA PRO A 32 13.99 31.15 -35.71
C PRO A 32 15.12 31.03 -36.74
N SER A 33 15.09 31.97 -37.68
CA SER A 33 16.07 32.20 -38.73
C SER A 33 17.51 32.26 -38.23
N SER A 34 18.40 31.58 -38.95
CA SER A 34 19.84 31.63 -38.82
C SER A 34 20.39 33.04 -39.12
N MET A 35 20.96 33.70 -38.11
CA MET A 35 22.11 34.58 -38.30
C MET A 35 23.31 33.98 -37.55
N PRO A 36 24.52 33.93 -38.16
CA PRO A 36 25.66 33.25 -37.56
C PRO A 36 26.18 34.04 -36.34
N PHE A 37 26.20 33.34 -35.21
CA PHE A 37 26.63 33.82 -33.89
C PHE A 37 28.12 34.24 -33.82
N ASP A 38 28.90 33.94 -34.86
CA ASP A 38 30.36 34.11 -34.85
C ASP A 38 30.84 35.57 -34.93
N SER A 39 29.98 36.50 -35.37
CA SER A 39 30.38 37.91 -35.53
C SER A 39 30.21 38.78 -34.27
N VAL A 40 29.32 38.40 -33.34
CA VAL A 40 29.08 39.16 -32.10
C VAL A 40 30.12 38.81 -31.03
N GLY A 41 30.60 37.55 -31.02
CA GLY A 41 31.61 37.09 -30.06
C GLY A 41 32.97 37.77 -30.23
N ALA A 42 33.36 38.11 -31.47
CA ALA A 42 34.64 38.78 -31.74
C ALA A 42 34.62 40.26 -31.31
N MET A 43 33.48 40.95 -31.46
CA MET A 43 33.37 42.37 -31.12
C MET A 43 33.33 42.64 -29.60
N LEU A 44 32.87 41.67 -28.80
CA LEU A 44 32.87 41.75 -27.32
C LEU A 44 34.25 41.46 -26.71
N LEU A 45 35.13 40.72 -27.39
CA LEU A 45 36.44 40.32 -26.85
C LEU A 45 37.54 41.39 -27.01
N ASP A 46 37.42 42.28 -27.99
CA ASP A 46 38.47 43.29 -28.25
C ASP A 46 38.30 44.57 -27.40
N MET A 47 37.11 44.89 -26.89
CA MET A 47 36.91 46.03 -25.99
C MET A 47 37.32 45.78 -24.54
N ASP A 48 37.51 44.52 -24.14
CA ASP A 48 37.77 44.16 -22.74
C ASP A 48 39.25 43.86 -22.43
N ARG A 49 40.13 43.81 -23.44
CA ARG A 49 41.53 43.42 -23.22
C ARG A 49 42.36 44.53 -22.58
N GLU A 50 42.12 45.79 -22.92
CA GLU A 50 42.84 46.93 -22.30
C GLU A 50 42.26 47.31 -20.93
N ARG A 51 40.93 47.18 -20.73
CA ARG A 51 40.30 47.36 -19.42
C ARG A 51 40.66 46.24 -18.45
N SER A 52 40.71 44.99 -18.89
CA SER A 52 41.06 43.87 -18.02
C SER A 52 42.50 43.90 -17.54
N VAL A 53 43.47 44.38 -18.33
CA VAL A 53 44.87 44.53 -17.90
C VAL A 53 45.00 45.65 -16.86
N ALA A 54 44.35 46.80 -17.10
CA ALA A 54 44.35 47.91 -16.14
C ALA A 54 43.64 47.55 -14.81
N GLU A 55 42.56 46.78 -14.87
CA GLU A 55 41.88 46.26 -13.68
C GLU A 55 42.74 45.21 -12.97
N MET A 56 43.43 44.31 -13.68
CA MET A 56 44.33 43.32 -13.07
C MET A 56 45.53 43.97 -12.36
N GLU A 57 46.11 45.03 -12.94
CA GLU A 57 47.19 45.81 -12.30
C GLU A 57 46.69 46.58 -11.07
N ALA A 58 45.45 47.10 -11.11
CA ALA A 58 44.82 47.70 -9.94
C ALA A 58 44.61 46.68 -8.81
N TYR A 59 44.18 45.46 -9.12
CA TYR A 59 44.05 44.38 -8.13
C TYR A 59 45.40 43.88 -7.60
N ALA A 60 46.47 43.94 -8.39
CA ALA A 60 47.82 43.59 -7.96
C ALA A 60 48.43 44.61 -6.97
N SER A 61 47.93 45.86 -6.99
CA SER A 61 48.38 46.95 -6.11
C SER A 61 47.62 47.04 -4.77
N LEU A 62 46.57 46.23 -4.58
CA LEU A 62 45.90 46.13 -3.29
C LEU A 62 46.90 45.61 -2.25
N PRO A 63 47.07 46.30 -1.10
CA PRO A 63 47.85 45.76 -0.01
C PRO A 63 47.27 44.38 0.33
N ARG A 64 48.11 43.35 0.22
CA ARG A 64 47.74 42.00 0.65
C ARG A 64 47.19 42.12 2.06
N LEU A 65 45.92 41.80 2.24
CA LEU A 65 45.31 41.64 3.55
C LEU A 65 46.11 40.57 4.27
N GLU A 66 47.16 40.98 4.98
CA GLU A 66 47.79 40.19 6.02
C GLU A 66 46.72 40.01 7.09
N ALA A 67 45.96 38.92 6.93
CA ALA A 67 45.65 38.02 8.02
C ALA A 67 45.44 38.70 9.38
N ARG A 68 44.26 39.31 9.59
CA ARG A 68 43.60 39.13 10.89
C ARG A 68 42.98 37.73 10.94
N ASP A 69 43.83 36.71 10.84
CA ASP A 69 43.42 35.31 10.87
C ASP A 69 42.75 34.95 12.22
N SER A 70 43.07 35.69 13.29
CA SER A 70 42.50 35.48 14.62
C SER A 70 41.00 35.78 14.72
N ASP A 71 40.49 36.79 14.00
CA ASP A 71 39.09 37.23 14.13
C ASP A 71 38.14 36.41 13.22
N TYR A 72 38.68 35.75 12.18
CA TYR A 72 37.93 34.91 11.25
C TYR A 72 37.94 33.41 11.63
N GLN A 73 39.03 32.88 12.20
CA GLN A 73 39.09 31.46 12.62
C GLN A 73 38.06 31.10 13.70
N CYS A 74 37.85 31.98 14.68
CA CYS A 74 36.87 31.76 15.74
C CYS A 74 35.43 31.71 15.20
N LYS A 75 35.13 32.42 14.09
CA LYS A 75 33.80 32.38 13.45
C LYS A 75 33.58 31.11 12.63
N THR A 76 34.63 30.54 12.02
CA THR A 76 34.51 29.30 11.24
C THR A 76 34.26 28.07 12.10
N GLU A 77 34.85 28.00 13.30
CA GLU A 77 34.59 26.90 14.25
C GLU A 77 33.15 26.94 14.77
N ASP A 78 32.65 28.12 15.13
CA ASP A 78 31.26 28.33 15.54
C ASP A 78 30.26 27.99 14.41
N LEU A 79 30.58 28.33 13.16
CA LEU A 79 29.77 28.00 11.99
C LEU A 79 29.72 26.48 11.76
N ASN A 80 30.86 25.80 11.88
CA ASN A 80 30.94 24.35 11.75
C ASN A 80 30.17 23.63 12.88
N GLN A 81 30.25 24.11 14.12
CA GLN A 81 29.46 23.56 15.22
C GLN A 81 27.95 23.75 15.00
N ARG A 82 27.52 24.93 14.54
CA ARG A 82 26.11 25.18 14.21
C ARG A 82 25.63 24.32 13.04
N LEU A 83 26.43 24.16 12.00
CA LEU A 83 26.13 23.26 10.88
C LEU A 83 25.99 21.82 11.36
N GLN A 84 26.89 21.34 12.22
CA GLN A 84 26.82 20.01 12.79
C GLN A 84 25.55 19.80 13.63
N GLN A 85 25.14 20.80 14.42
CA GLN A 85 23.89 20.75 15.20
C GLN A 85 22.65 20.71 14.31
N VAL A 86 22.61 21.51 13.24
CA VAL A 86 21.52 21.49 12.26
C VAL A 86 21.47 20.13 11.55
N TYR A 87 22.63 19.60 11.14
CA TYR A 87 22.72 18.29 10.50
C TYR A 87 22.21 17.17 11.42
N ASN A 88 22.67 17.13 12.67
CA ASN A 88 22.21 16.15 13.66
C ASN A 88 20.71 16.29 13.94
N GLY A 89 20.20 17.54 14.00
CA GLY A 89 18.78 17.82 14.17
C GLY A 89 17.93 17.36 13.00
N LEU A 90 18.39 17.57 11.76
CA LEU A 90 17.73 17.08 10.55
C LEU A 90 17.78 15.56 10.47
N GLN A 91 18.92 14.94 10.76
CA GLN A 91 19.08 13.48 10.76
C GLN A 91 18.14 12.81 11.78
N ALA A 92 18.02 13.38 12.99
CA ALA A 92 17.08 12.89 14.01
C ALA A 92 15.62 13.04 13.58
N ARG A 93 15.27 14.13 12.88
CA ARG A 93 13.90 14.36 12.36
C ARG A 93 13.57 13.38 11.23
N ILE A 94 14.50 13.15 10.30
CA ILE A 94 14.31 12.18 9.21
C ILE A 94 14.09 10.78 9.79
N ALA A 95 14.94 10.34 10.73
CA ALA A 95 14.78 9.05 11.39
C ALA A 95 13.46 8.93 12.18
N ALA A 96 12.97 10.02 12.77
CA ALA A 96 11.70 10.04 13.48
C ALA A 96 10.48 9.97 12.56
N ILE A 97 10.54 10.58 11.38
CA ILE A 97 9.48 10.51 10.35
C ILE A 97 9.33 9.07 9.89
N ASP A 98 10.43 8.40 9.53
CA ASP A 98 10.42 6.99 9.10
C ASP A 98 9.77 6.10 10.16
N LEU A 99 10.09 6.33 11.44
CA LEU A 99 9.56 5.51 12.53
C LEU A 99 8.08 5.77 12.83
N GLN A 100 7.58 7.00 12.59
CA GLN A 100 6.15 7.32 12.70
C GLN A 100 5.34 6.70 11.56
N GLU A 101 5.87 6.72 10.33
CA GLU A 101 5.22 6.11 9.17
C GLU A 101 5.14 4.60 9.31
N VAL A 102 6.22 3.94 9.76
CA VAL A 102 6.22 2.51 10.06
C VAL A 102 5.16 2.16 11.11
N LYS A 103 5.11 2.89 12.23
CA LYS A 103 4.08 2.68 13.27
C LYS A 103 2.65 2.90 12.76
N LYS A 104 2.44 3.85 11.85
CA LYS A 104 1.13 4.07 11.23
C LYS A 104 0.76 2.87 10.35
N LEU A 105 1.67 2.38 9.54
CA LEU A 105 1.47 1.20 8.69
C LEU A 105 1.22 -0.06 9.52
N GLU A 106 1.93 -0.24 10.63
CA GLU A 106 1.69 -1.35 11.58
C GLU A 106 0.25 -1.32 12.10
N ARG A 107 -0.24 -0.16 12.58
CA ARG A 107 -1.62 0.01 13.05
C ARG A 107 -2.64 -0.25 11.95
N GLU A 108 -2.38 0.21 10.72
CA GLU A 108 -3.25 -0.06 9.58
C GLU A 108 -3.29 -1.55 9.23
N MET A 109 -2.16 -2.25 9.31
CA MET A 109 -2.09 -3.70 9.11
C MET A 109 -2.87 -4.45 10.19
N GLU A 110 -2.71 -4.10 11.47
CA GLU A 110 -3.47 -4.69 12.58
C GLU A 110 -4.98 -4.49 12.39
N ALA A 111 -5.41 -3.27 12.03
CA ALA A 111 -6.81 -2.98 11.75
C ALA A 111 -7.35 -3.78 10.57
N ARG A 112 -6.55 -3.97 9.50
CA ARG A 112 -6.92 -4.85 8.37
C ARG A 112 -7.04 -6.31 8.81
N GLN A 113 -6.11 -6.81 9.61
CA GLN A 113 -6.18 -8.18 10.14
C GLN A 113 -7.44 -8.39 10.99
N GLU A 114 -7.79 -7.43 11.84
CA GLU A 114 -9.01 -7.53 12.65
C GLU A 114 -10.28 -7.52 11.78
N ARG A 115 -10.34 -6.67 10.75
CA ARG A 115 -11.44 -6.68 9.77
C ARG A 115 -11.55 -8.04 9.07
N ASN A 116 -10.43 -8.63 8.64
CA ASN A 116 -10.43 -9.93 8.00
C ASN A 116 -10.92 -11.04 8.93
N LYS A 117 -10.53 -11.02 10.21
CA LYS A 117 -11.06 -11.94 11.22
C LYS A 117 -12.57 -11.79 11.37
N ARG A 118 -13.09 -10.55 11.44
CA ARG A 118 -14.54 -10.29 11.51
C ARG A 118 -15.28 -10.79 10.26
N VAL A 119 -14.72 -10.56 9.07
CA VAL A 119 -15.30 -11.07 7.81
C VAL A 119 -15.34 -12.60 7.79
N ALA A 120 -14.27 -13.27 8.24
CA ALA A 120 -14.23 -14.73 8.32
C ALA A 120 -15.26 -15.30 9.31
N LEU A 121 -15.47 -14.63 10.45
CA LEU A 121 -16.51 -15.03 11.41
C LEU A 121 -17.91 -14.82 10.85
N LEU A 122 -18.16 -13.70 10.15
CA LEU A 122 -19.44 -13.42 9.52
C LEU A 122 -19.74 -14.40 8.37
N SER A 123 -18.76 -14.74 7.54
CA SER A 123 -18.95 -15.71 6.46
C SER A 123 -19.25 -17.12 7.01
N ALA A 124 -18.59 -17.53 8.09
CA ALA A 124 -18.92 -18.77 8.78
C ALA A 124 -20.35 -18.76 9.35
N ALA A 125 -20.80 -17.64 9.90
CA ALA A 125 -22.17 -17.49 10.39
C ALA A 125 -23.22 -17.53 9.26
N VAL A 126 -22.92 -16.89 8.12
CA VAL A 126 -23.78 -16.94 6.92
C VAL A 126 -23.91 -18.38 6.41
N LYS A 127 -22.80 -19.11 6.28
CA LYS A 127 -22.83 -20.52 5.84
C LYS A 127 -23.70 -21.39 6.74
N ARG A 128 -23.61 -21.22 8.07
CA ARG A 128 -24.47 -21.96 9.03
C ARG A 128 -25.95 -21.61 8.88
N ASN A 129 -26.28 -20.35 8.57
CA ASN A 129 -27.67 -19.95 8.34
C ASN A 129 -28.21 -20.50 7.00
N GLU A 130 -27.37 -20.57 5.97
CA GLU A 130 -27.71 -21.20 4.69
C GLU A 130 -28.00 -22.70 4.88
N GLU A 131 -27.12 -23.43 5.59
CA GLU A 131 -27.31 -24.85 5.93
C GLU A 131 -28.64 -25.07 6.70
N ARG A 132 -28.95 -24.19 7.67
CA ARG A 132 -30.24 -24.22 8.39
C ARG A 132 -31.44 -23.99 7.47
N ARG A 133 -31.33 -23.04 6.54
CA ARG A 133 -32.41 -22.73 5.59
C ARG A 133 -32.66 -23.90 4.64
N GLU A 134 -31.61 -24.56 4.17
CA GLU A 134 -31.70 -25.76 3.34
C GLU A 134 -32.37 -26.92 4.10
N ALA A 135 -31.96 -27.16 5.35
CA ALA A 135 -32.58 -28.16 6.21
C ALA A 135 -34.08 -27.89 6.44
N GLN A 136 -34.48 -26.63 6.67
CA GLN A 136 -35.88 -26.24 6.81
C GLN A 136 -36.70 -26.47 5.53
N GLN A 137 -36.12 -26.18 4.35
CA GLN A 137 -36.78 -26.47 3.08
C GLN A 137 -36.95 -27.97 2.84
N ALA A 138 -35.92 -28.77 3.13
CA ALA A 138 -36.01 -30.23 3.05
C ALA A 138 -37.08 -30.78 3.98
N ALA A 139 -37.14 -30.31 5.23
CA ALA A 139 -38.18 -30.68 6.19
C ALA A 139 -39.59 -30.31 5.71
N THR A 140 -39.75 -29.14 5.09
CA THR A 140 -41.04 -28.71 4.51
C THR A 140 -41.47 -29.62 3.36
N ARG A 141 -40.54 -30.01 2.49
CA ARG A 141 -40.81 -30.98 1.41
C ARG A 141 -41.24 -32.33 1.98
N LEU A 142 -40.52 -32.85 2.97
CA LEU A 142 -40.89 -34.11 3.64
C LEU A 142 -42.27 -34.04 4.32
N ARG A 143 -42.62 -32.92 4.95
CA ARG A 143 -43.97 -32.74 5.53
C ARG A 143 -45.06 -32.81 4.46
N MET A 144 -44.83 -32.22 3.29
CA MET A 144 -45.77 -32.29 2.17
C MET A 144 -45.89 -33.71 1.61
N THR A 145 -44.78 -34.44 1.45
CA THR A 145 -44.82 -35.83 0.99
C THR A 145 -45.51 -36.75 2.00
N ILE A 146 -45.26 -36.56 3.30
CA ILE A 146 -45.98 -37.29 4.36
C ILE A 146 -47.47 -37.01 4.28
N LYS A 147 -47.89 -35.75 4.07
CA LYS A 147 -49.30 -35.39 3.93
C LYS A 147 -49.95 -36.05 2.70
N THR A 148 -49.24 -36.11 1.56
CA THR A 148 -49.76 -36.78 0.36
C THR A 148 -49.84 -38.29 0.54
N LEU A 149 -48.83 -38.91 1.16
CA LEU A 149 -48.84 -40.34 1.45
C LEU A 149 -49.94 -40.71 2.43
N LYS A 150 -50.20 -39.87 3.45
CA LYS A 150 -51.35 -40.05 4.36
C LYS A 150 -52.69 -39.95 3.65
N LYS A 151 -52.82 -39.04 2.68
CA LYS A 151 -54.04 -38.94 1.87
C LYS A 151 -54.21 -40.19 1.00
N GLN A 152 -53.14 -40.63 0.33
CA GLN A 152 -53.15 -41.86 -0.46
C GLN A 152 -53.41 -43.10 0.40
N ALA A 153 -52.96 -43.12 1.65
CA ALA A 153 -53.25 -44.16 2.63
C ALA A 153 -54.74 -44.24 2.95
N ALA A 154 -55.34 -43.11 3.32
CA ALA A 154 -56.77 -43.03 3.61
C ALA A 154 -57.63 -43.36 2.37
N ASP A 155 -57.16 -42.98 1.18
CA ASP A 155 -57.82 -43.36 -0.09
C ASP A 155 -57.64 -44.86 -0.40
N ALA A 156 -56.64 -45.54 0.17
CA ALA A 156 -56.31 -46.96 -0.03
C ALA A 156 -56.74 -47.87 1.13
N GLU A 157 -57.51 -47.36 2.09
CA GLU A 157 -57.95 -48.00 3.35
C GLU A 157 -58.99 -49.14 3.17
N ILE A 158 -58.79 -49.95 2.14
CA ILE A 158 -59.35 -51.30 2.00
C ILE A 158 -58.19 -52.26 1.69
N ALA A 159 -57.19 -52.39 2.59
CA ALA A 159 -56.36 -53.62 2.70
C ALA A 159 -55.19 -53.63 3.72
N ASN A 160 -54.65 -52.51 4.26
CA ASN A 160 -53.25 -52.57 4.77
C ASN A 160 -52.83 -51.60 5.92
N ASP A 161 -53.69 -51.38 6.92
CA ASP A 161 -53.48 -50.34 7.96
C ASP A 161 -52.25 -50.56 8.87
N ALA A 162 -51.84 -51.81 9.12
CA ALA A 162 -50.72 -52.12 10.02
C ALA A 162 -49.33 -51.84 9.40
N ALA A 163 -49.16 -52.06 8.09
CA ALA A 163 -47.91 -51.76 7.41
C ALA A 163 -47.71 -50.25 7.23
N MET A 164 -48.81 -49.52 7.04
CA MET A 164 -48.79 -48.10 6.71
C MET A 164 -48.55 -47.22 7.93
N THR A 165 -49.10 -47.59 9.09
CA THR A 165 -48.83 -46.94 10.39
C THR A 165 -47.34 -47.03 10.78
N MET A 166 -46.71 -48.20 10.62
CA MET A 166 -45.27 -48.35 10.86
C MET A 166 -44.40 -47.53 9.89
N ALA A 167 -44.77 -47.45 8.61
CA ALA A 167 -44.03 -46.67 7.62
C ALA A 167 -44.09 -45.16 7.91
N VAL A 168 -45.24 -44.68 8.38
CA VAL A 168 -45.44 -43.27 8.75
C VAL A 168 -44.66 -42.92 10.03
N GLU A 169 -44.66 -43.79 11.05
CA GLU A 169 -43.87 -43.59 12.28
C GLU A 169 -42.35 -43.63 12.02
N ALA A 170 -41.89 -44.51 11.14
CA ALA A 170 -40.50 -44.55 10.72
C ALA A 170 -40.08 -43.27 9.97
N ALA A 171 -40.94 -42.77 9.08
CA ALA A 171 -40.71 -41.51 8.37
C ALA A 171 -40.72 -40.29 9.32
N LEU A 172 -41.58 -40.31 10.35
CA LEU A 172 -41.62 -39.26 11.36
C LEU A 172 -40.36 -39.24 12.23
N ARG A 173 -39.88 -40.41 12.69
CA ARG A 173 -38.59 -40.51 13.40
C ARG A 173 -37.40 -40.08 12.54
N ALA A 174 -37.37 -40.47 11.27
CA ALA A 174 -36.31 -40.05 10.36
C ALA A 174 -36.32 -38.52 10.12
N ALA A 175 -37.51 -37.92 10.06
CA ALA A 175 -37.67 -36.48 9.95
C ALA A 175 -37.28 -35.73 11.23
N GLU A 176 -37.58 -36.28 12.42
CA GLU A 176 -37.17 -35.73 13.72
C GLU A 176 -35.65 -35.80 13.91
N ALA A 177 -35.03 -36.94 13.61
CA ALA A 177 -33.57 -37.10 13.68
C ALA A 177 -32.82 -36.18 12.69
N ALA A 178 -33.41 -35.89 11.53
CA ALA A 178 -32.85 -34.91 10.59
C ALA A 178 -33.03 -33.45 11.03
N LEU A 179 -33.92 -33.18 11.99
CA LEU A 179 -34.21 -31.85 12.53
C LEU A 179 -33.42 -31.52 13.81
N GLU A 180 -33.01 -32.53 14.58
CA GLU A 180 -32.09 -32.38 15.72
C GLU A 180 -30.78 -31.62 15.41
N PRO A 181 -30.08 -31.82 14.28
CA PRO A 181 -28.86 -31.07 13.98
C PRO A 181 -29.11 -29.60 13.59
N ALA A 182 -30.35 -29.18 13.39
CA ALA A 182 -30.71 -27.83 12.95
C ALA A 182 -31.15 -26.90 14.09
N ASN A 183 -31.53 -27.45 15.25
CA ASN A 183 -31.88 -26.72 16.48
C ASN A 183 -30.65 -26.55 17.39
#